data_AF-A0A519W1Q1-F1
#
_entry.id   AF-A0A519W1Q1-F1
#
_cell.length_a   1.000
_cell.length_b   1.000
_cell.length_c   1.000
_cell.angle_alpha   90.00
_cell.angle_beta   90.00
_cell.angle_gamma   90.00
#
_symmetry.space_group_name_H-M   'P 1'
#
loop_
_entity.id
_entity.type
_entity.pdbx_description
1 polymer ?
#
loop_
_entity_poly.entity_id
_entity_poly.type
_entity_poly.pdbx_seq_one_letter_code
_entity_poly.pdbx_strand_id
1 'polypeptide(L)' 'SKDKKKLDEFLKRKQAHIGEDKDGNPVFLADNDFMINMTMRDYPDIEFHKTSEFK' A
#
# COMPACT_ATOMS: atom_id res chain seq x y z
N SER A 1 -1.93 7.00 -6.20
CA SER A 1 -2.54 6.81 -7.54
C SER A 1 -3.51 7.93 -7.85
N LYS A 2 -3.53 8.41 -9.10
CA LYS A 2 -4.59 9.34 -9.57
C LYS A 2 -5.98 8.68 -9.62
N ASP A 3 -6.01 7.34 -9.62
CA ASP A 3 -7.23 6.54 -9.63
C ASP A 3 -7.55 5.95 -8.25
N LYS A 4 -8.52 6.56 -7.55
CA LYS A 4 -9.06 6.06 -6.27
C LYS A 4 -9.58 4.61 -6.37
N LYS A 5 -10.07 4.18 -7.55
CA LYS A 5 -10.57 2.83 -7.78
C LYS A 5 -9.49 1.75 -7.67
N LYS A 6 -8.31 1.98 -8.26
CA LYS A 6 -7.21 1.01 -8.19
C LYS A 6 -6.66 0.87 -6.76
N LEU A 7 -6.62 2.00 -6.04
CA LEU A 7 -6.24 1.99 -4.63
C LEU A 7 -7.26 1.22 -3.77
N ASP A 8 -8.56 1.46 -3.94
CA ASP A 8 -9.61 0.77 -3.20
C ASP A 8 -9.60 -0.76 -3.45
N GLU A 9 -9.43 -1.18 -4.70
CA GLU A 9 -9.29 -2.60 -5.06
C GLU A 9 -8.06 -3.24 -4.42
N PHE A 10 -6.94 -2.52 -4.39
CA PHE A 10 -5.72 -2.97 -3.72
C PHE A 10 -5.92 -3.12 -2.21
N LEU A 11 -6.51 -2.10 -1.57
CA LEU A 11 -6.81 -2.12 -0.13
C LEU A 11 -7.73 -3.29 0.22
N LYS A 12 -8.76 -3.56 -0.61
CA LYS A 12 -9.64 -4.72 -0.44
C LYS A 12 -8.92 -6.04 -0.62
N ARG A 13 -8.13 -6.19 -1.70
CA ARG A 13 -7.37 -7.43 -1.96
C ARG A 13 -6.34 -7.72 -0.89
N LYS A 14 -5.67 -6.68 -0.39
CA LYS A 14 -4.59 -6.79 0.58
C LYS A 14 -5.03 -6.50 2.00
N GLN A 15 -6.33 -6.41 2.28
CA GLN A 15 -6.88 -6.03 3.60
C GLN A 15 -6.24 -6.76 4.77
N ALA A 16 -5.87 -8.03 4.60
CA ALA A 16 -5.23 -8.84 5.63
C ALA A 16 -3.83 -8.34 6.05
N HIS A 17 -3.18 -7.56 5.18
CA HIS A 17 -1.86 -6.96 5.37
C HIS A 17 -1.93 -5.42 5.39
N ILE A 18 -3.14 -4.84 5.45
CA ILE A 18 -3.31 -3.40 5.62
C ILE A 18 -3.54 -3.12 7.11
N GLY A 19 -2.64 -2.32 7.69
CA GLY A 19 -2.84 -1.68 8.98
C GLY A 19 -3.23 -0.22 8.81
N GLU A 20 -3.57 0.43 9.91
CA GLU A 20 -3.86 1.86 9.96
C GLU A 20 -2.80 2.54 10.86
N ASP A 21 -2.18 3.62 10.38
CA ASP A 21 -1.26 4.42 11.20
C ASP A 21 -2.03 5.37 12.13
N LYS A 22 -1.33 6.12 13.01
CA LYS A 22 -1.93 7.02 14.00
C LYS A 22 -2.82 8.11 13.40
N ASP A 23 -2.53 8.49 12.15
CA ASP A 23 -3.28 9.50 11.39
C ASP A 23 -4.44 8.91 10.56
N GLY A 24 -4.73 7.61 10.68
CA GLY A 24 -5.81 6.97 9.91
C GLY A 24 -5.42 6.58 8.48
N ASN A 25 -4.13 6.62 8.15
CA ASN A 25 -3.63 6.29 6.82
C ASN A 25 -3.45 4.78 6.64
N PRO A 26 -3.90 4.19 5.52
CA PRO A 26 -3.71 2.77 5.25
C PRO A 26 -2.23 2.47 4.96
N VAL A 27 -1.64 1.60 5.77
CA VAL A 27 -0.24 1.16 5.66
C VAL A 27 -0.20 -0.30 5.28
N PHE A 28 0.52 -0.63 4.21
CA PHE A 28 0.74 -2.01 3.81
C PHE A 28 1.93 -2.61 4.57
N LEU A 29 1.64 -3.60 5.42
CA LEU A 29 2.57 -4.33 6.25
C LEU A 29 3.04 -5.60 5.51
N ALA A 30 4.12 -5.49 4.76
CA ALA A 30 4.72 -6.63 4.10
C ALA A 30 5.51 -7.50 5.09
N ASP A 31 5.36 -8.83 5.03
CA ASP A 31 6.13 -9.76 5.87
C ASP A 31 7.64 -9.72 5.59
N ASN A 32 8.04 -9.36 4.37
CA ASN A 32 9.44 -9.27 3.95
C ASN A 32 9.64 -8.35 2.74
N ASP A 33 10.90 -8.01 2.44
CA ASP A 33 11.26 -7.11 1.35
C ASP A 33 10.88 -7.68 -0.04
N PHE A 34 10.92 -9.00 -0.21
CA PHE A 34 10.50 -9.62 -1.47
C PHE A 34 9.01 -9.37 -1.76
N MET A 35 8.16 -9.50 -0.74
CA MET A 35 6.71 -9.30 -0.86
C MET A 35 6.35 -7.86 -1.25
N ILE A 36 7.00 -6.85 -0.65
CA ILE A 36 6.76 -5.45 -1.03
C ILE A 36 7.20 -5.20 -2.47
N ASN A 37 8.37 -5.70 -2.89
CA ASN A 37 8.85 -5.54 -4.27
C ASN A 37 7.93 -6.23 -5.28
N MET A 38 7.44 -7.44 -4.97
CA MET A 38 6.47 -8.15 -5.82
C MET A 38 5.17 -7.36 -5.93
N THR A 39 4.69 -6.80 -4.82
CA THR A 39 3.47 -6.02 -4.78
C THR A 39 3.59 -4.72 -5.59
N MET A 40 4.72 -4.01 -5.50
CA MET A 40 4.98 -2.83 -6.34
C MET A 40 4.99 -3.17 -7.85
N ARG A 41 5.46 -4.37 -8.22
CA ARG A 41 5.44 -4.84 -9.62
C ARG A 41 4.05 -5.25 -10.09
N ASP A 42 3.24 -5.85 -9.22
CA ASP A 42 1.87 -6.27 -9.52
C ASP A 42 0.91 -5.06 -9.62
N TYR A 43 1.20 -4.01 -8.84
CA TYR A 43 0.42 -2.76 -8.79
C TYR A 43 1.30 -1.55 -9.17
N PRO A 44 1.79 -1.44 -10.42
CA PRO A 44 2.65 -0.33 -10.83
C PRO A 44 1.93 1.02 -10.84
N ASP A 45 0.59 1.01 -10.85
CA ASP A 45 -0.23 2.21 -10.72
C ASP A 45 -0.30 2.76 -9.29
N ILE A 46 0.14 1.99 -8.29
CA ILE A 46 0.11 2.34 -6.87
C ILE A 46 1.48 2.80 -6.44
N GLU A 47 1.50 3.98 -5.83
CA GLU A 47 2.72 4.58 -5.31
C GLU A 47 2.88 4.16 -3.85
N PHE A 48 4.00 3.50 -3.55
CA PHE A 48 4.31 3.04 -2.20
C PHE A 48 5.35 3.95 -1.57
N HIS A 49 4.98 4.62 -0.48
CA HIS A 49 5.89 5.46 0.29
C HIS A 49 6.53 4.62 1.41
N LYS A 50 7.86 4.54 1.44
CA LYS A 50 8.59 3.81 2.50
C LYS A 50 8.73 4.59 3.80
N THR A 51 8.63 5.92 3.73
CA THR A 51 8.67 6.80 4.89
C THR A 51 7.33 7.54 5.00
N SER A 52 6.85 7.69 6.23
CA SER A 52 5.62 8.45 6.52
C SER A 52 5.87 9.97 6.49
N GLU A 53 6.78 10.44 5.66
CA GLU A 53 6.98 11.87 5.41
C GLU A 53 5.96 12.32 4.35
N PHE A 54 4.69 12.34 4.74
CA PHE A 54 3.69 13.15 4.05
C PHE A 54 4.00 14.62 4.40
N LYS A 55 4.83 15.26 3.57
CA LYS A 55 5.02 16.72 3.58
C LYS A 55 4.04 17.39 2.62
#